data_AF-A0A451B602-F1
#
_entry.id   AF-A0A451B602-F1
#
_cell.length_a   1.000
_cell.length_b   1.000
_cell.length_c   1.000
_cell.angle_alpha   90.00
_cell.angle_beta   90.00
_cell.angle_gamma   90.00
#
_symmetry.space_group_name_H-M   'P 1'
#
loop_
_entity.id
_entity.type
_entity.pdbx_description
1 polymer ?
#
loop_
_entity_poly.entity_id
_entity_poly.type
_entity_poly.pdbx_seq_one_letter_code
_entity_poly.pdbx_strand_id
1 'polypeptide(L)' 'RAEGEIALLRRQLIRRFGDLPDWAETRLAEADVSQLETWSERILEATSLSAFFE' A
#
# COMPACT_ATOMS: atom_id res chain seq x y z
N ARG A 1 4.29 7.10 13.90
CA ARG A 1 3.15 6.17 13.77
C ARG A 1 2.96 5.73 12.31
N ALA A 2 3.07 6.63 11.32
CA ALA A 2 3.00 6.31 9.89
C ALA A 2 3.92 5.16 9.43
N GLU A 3 5.18 5.11 9.90
CA GLU A 3 6.13 4.03 9.53
C GLU A 3 5.60 2.61 9.82
N GLY A 4 4.87 2.42 10.91
CA GLY A 4 4.30 1.12 11.26
C GLY A 4 3.14 0.72 10.35
N GLU A 5 2.36 1.71 9.91
CA GLU A 5 1.26 1.52 8.96
C GLU A 5 1.77 1.25 7.55
N ILE A 6 2.81 1.98 7.10
CA ILE A 6 3.52 1.72 5.85
C ILE A 6 4.05 0.27 5.84
N ALA A 7 4.73 -0.16 6.90
CA ALA A 7 5.28 -1.51 6.99
C ALA A 7 4.17 -2.59 6.96
N LEU A 8 3.03 -2.31 7.59
CA LEU A 8 1.87 -3.20 7.56
C LEU A 8 1.28 -3.29 6.15
N LEU A 9 0.95 -2.16 5.53
CA LEU A 9 0.39 -2.10 4.18
C LEU A 9 1.33 -2.76 3.16
N ARG A 10 2.64 -2.49 3.24
CA ARG A 10 3.65 -3.16 2.41
C ARG A 10 3.56 -4.67 2.52
N ARG A 11 3.48 -5.22 3.75
CA ARG A 11 3.36 -6.66 3.96
C ARG A 11 2.05 -7.23 3.40
N GLN A 12 0.94 -6.49 3.49
CA GLN A 12 -0.34 -6.90 2.93
C GLN A 12 -0.31 -6.92 1.41
N LEU A 13 0.30 -5.91 0.79
CA LEU A 13 0.47 -5.82 -0.66
C LEU A 13 1.36 -6.95 -1.17
N ILE A 14 2.48 -7.23 -0.51
CA ILE A 14 3.35 -8.38 -0.87
C ILE A 14 2.58 -9.70 -0.82
N ARG A 15 1.75 -9.90 0.20
CA ARG A 15 0.94 -11.12 0.34
C ARG A 15 -0.13 -11.26 -0.74
N ARG A 16 -0.73 -10.16 -1.19
CA ARG A 16 -1.85 -10.18 -2.14
C ARG A 16 -1.38 -10.17 -3.60
N PHE A 17 -0.30 -9.46 -3.88
CA PHE A 17 0.14 -9.16 -5.24
C PHE A 17 1.56 -9.64 -5.57
N GLY A 18 2.30 -10.19 -4.61
CA GLY A 18 3.70 -10.61 -4.78
C GLY A 18 4.67 -9.45 -4.60
N ASP A 19 5.91 -9.62 -5.06
CA ASP A 19 6.96 -8.61 -4.89
C ASP A 19 6.52 -7.26 -5.46
N LEU A 20 6.77 -6.19 -4.68
CA LEU A 20 6.38 -4.86 -5.08
C LEU A 20 7.40 -4.27 -6.07
N PRO A 21 6.96 -3.76 -7.22
CA PRO A 21 7.83 -2.99 -8.10
C PRO A 21 8.24 -1.66 -7.44
N ASP A 22 9.37 -1.10 -7.84
CA ASP A 22 9.97 0.10 -7.23
C ASP A 22 9.01 1.30 -7.12
N TRP A 23 8.11 1.46 -8.09
CA TRP A 23 7.12 2.54 -8.08
C TRP A 23 6.10 2.39 -6.94
N ALA A 24 5.73 1.17 -6.57
CA ALA A 24 4.79 0.89 -5.49
C ALA A 24 5.46 1.10 -4.13
N GLU A 25 6.72 0.67 -4.00
CA GLU A 25 7.54 0.94 -2.80
C GLU A 25 7.73 2.44 -2.58
N THR A 26 8.02 3.19 -3.66
CA THR A 26 8.18 4.66 -3.60
C THR A 26 6.88 5.33 -3.16
N ARG A 27 5.73 4.95 -3.75
CA ARG A 27 4.43 5.51 -3.34
C ARG A 27 4.09 5.22 -1.88
N LEU A 28 4.39 4.02 -1.38
CA LEU A 28 4.21 3.69 0.04
C LEU A 28 5.09 4.54 0.96
N ALA A 29 6.34 4.78 0.57
CA ALA A 29 7.29 5.54 1.38
C ALA A 29 6.94 7.04 1.44
N GLU A 30 6.38 7.58 0.36
CA GLU A 30 5.99 8.99 0.25
C GLU A 30 4.56 9.28 0.71
N ALA A 31 3.82 8.25 1.12
CA ALA A 31 2.41 8.38 1.50
C ALA A 31 2.22 9.22 2.75
N ASP A 32 1.25 10.12 2.70
CA ASP A 32 0.76 10.81 3.88
C ASP A 32 -0.24 9.94 4.67
N VAL A 33 -0.60 10.39 5.88
CA VAL A 33 -1.51 9.66 6.77
C VAL A 33 -2.88 9.44 6.13
N SER A 34 -3.40 10.40 5.35
CA SER A 34 -4.72 10.27 4.72
C SER A 34 -4.72 9.24 3.60
N GLN A 35 -3.62 9.14 2.85
CA GLN A 35 -3.43 8.11 1.83
C GLN A 35 -3.33 6.72 2.48
N LEU A 36 -2.59 6.59 3.58
CA LEU A 36 -2.46 5.33 4.30
C LEU A 36 -3.80 4.83 4.87
N GLU A 37 -4.61 5.73 5.44
CA GLU A 37 -5.96 5.40 5.91
C GLU A 37 -6.86 4.91 4.75
N THR A 38 -6.85 5.64 3.63
CA THR A 38 -7.61 5.28 2.42
C THR A 38 -7.21 3.92 1.87
N TRP A 39 -5.90 3.68 1.79
CA TRP A 39 -5.34 2.43 1.30
C TRP A 39 -5.59 1.25 2.24
N SER A 40 -5.65 1.48 3.55
CA SER A 40 -5.98 0.47 4.56
C SER A 40 -7.38 -0.12 4.36
N GLU A 41 -8.34 0.67 3.88
CA GLU A 41 -9.67 0.16 3.51
C GLU A 41 -9.63 -0.52 2.13
N ARG A 42 -8.99 0.13 1.15
CA ARG A 42 -8.97 -0.35 -0.23
C ARG A 42 -8.22 -1.65 -0.44
N ILE A 43 -7.23 -1.99 0.40
CA ILE A 43 -6.44 -3.23 0.29
C ILE A 43 -7.31 -4.50 0.25
N LEU A 44 -8.51 -4.45 0.82
CA LEU A 44 -9.45 -5.57 0.86
C LEU A 44 -10.14 -5.80 -0.51
N GLU A 45 -10.30 -4.74 -1.29
CA GLU A 45 -11.10 -4.72 -2.51
C GLU A 45 -10.25 -4.69 -3.78
N ALA A 46 -9.04 -4.09 -3.72
CA ALA A 46 -8.18 -3.91 -4.88
C ALA A 46 -7.85 -5.23 -5.59
N THR A 47 -8.01 -5.25 -6.92
CA THR A 47 -7.74 -6.43 -7.76
C THR A 47 -6.34 -6.41 -8.39
N SER A 48 -5.64 -5.29 -8.29
CA SER A 48 -4.25 -5.13 -8.74
C SER A 48 -3.53 -4.05 -7.92
N LEU A 49 -2.20 -4.01 -8.01
CA LEU A 49 -1.41 -2.92 -7.42
C LEU A 49 -1.82 -1.56 -7.98
N SER A 50 -2.03 -1.44 -9.28
CA SER A 50 -2.46 -0.16 -9.88
C SER A 50 -3.80 0.29 -9.32
N ALA A 51 -4.79 -0.60 -9.26
CA ALA A 51 -6.11 -0.29 -8.71
C ALA A 51 -6.08 0.07 -7.20
N PHE A 52 -5.11 -0.47 -6.45
CA PHE A 52 -4.90 -0.10 -5.06
C PHE A 52 -4.44 1.36 -4.92
N PHE A 53 -3.53 1.80 -5.79
CA PHE A 53 -2.90 3.12 -5.74
C PHE A 53 -3.63 4.23 -6.53
N GLU A 54 -4.77 3.96 -7.16
CA GLU A 54 -5.60 4.94 -7.91
C GLU A 54 -6.37 5.92 -7.03
#